data_AF-A0A9D9W980-F1
#
_entry.id   AF-A0A9D9W980-F1
#
_cell.length_a   1.000
_cell.length_b   1.000
_cell.length_c   1.000
_cell.angle_alpha   90.00
_cell.angle_beta   90.00
_cell.angle_gamma   90.00
#
_symmetry.space_group_name_H-M   'P 1'
#
loop_
_entity.id
_entity.type
_entity.pdbx_description
1 polymer ?
#
loop_
_entity_poly.entity_id
_entity_poly.type
_entity_poly.pdbx_seq_one_letter_code
_entity_poly.pdbx_strand_id
1 'polypeptide(L)'
;MHPIVPVIMAFGAILFLAGVIVYTWFGMQRINIVKLRGKEYKLWYFVVVTVGSGVALIMSSVLIQKHFPYQPETNSQSSQSLLSGNLKYELESVLSSMNIDKDVMMTAINRFQVEYQEASQRGDKNTMDLLILEMAYRVRAELVNQNYPENQIEREVGRITNLLKQQPANK
;
A
#
# COMPACT_ATOMS: atom_id res chain seq x y z
N MET A 1 -0.79 2.57 -5.13
CA MET A 1 0.03 3.71 -4.66
C MET A 1 -0.89 4.70 -3.98
N HIS A 2 -0.64 5.11 -2.72
CA HIS A 2 -1.49 6.09 -2.04
C HIS A 2 -1.59 7.36 -2.90
N PRO A 3 -2.79 7.85 -3.27
CA PRO A 3 -2.94 9.03 -4.13
C PRO A 3 -2.36 10.31 -3.50
N ILE A 4 -2.12 10.30 -2.20
CA ILE A 4 -1.42 11.36 -1.45
C ILE A 4 0.07 11.43 -1.77
N VAL A 5 0.73 10.32 -2.12
CA VAL A 5 2.18 10.27 -2.32
C VAL A 5 2.62 11.06 -3.56
N PRO A 6 1.99 10.90 -4.75
CA PRO A 6 2.29 11.76 -5.90
C PRO A 6 2.02 13.24 -5.62
N VAL A 7 0.99 13.55 -4.83
CA VAL A 7 0.62 14.93 -4.49
C VAL A 7 1.69 15.59 -3.62
N ILE A 8 2.13 14.92 -2.55
CA ILE A 8 3.20 15.45 -1.67
C ILE A 8 4.52 15.58 -2.45
N MET A 9 4.85 14.60 -3.29
CA MET A 9 6.04 14.64 -4.15
C MET A 9 5.99 15.81 -5.15
N ALA A 10 4.83 16.03 -5.79
CA ALA A 10 4.63 17.14 -6.71
C ALA A 10 4.73 18.50 -6.00
N PHE A 11 4.13 18.65 -4.82
CA PHE A 11 4.26 19.87 -4.02
C PHE A 11 5.72 20.13 -3.59
N GLY A 12 6.45 19.08 -3.18
CA GLY A 12 7.87 19.17 -2.86
C GLY A 12 8.72 19.61 -4.06
N ALA A 13 8.46 19.04 -5.23
CA ALA A 13 9.16 19.40 -6.47
C ALA A 13 8.86 20.86 -6.91
N ILE A 14 7.61 21.30 -6.79
CA ILE A 14 7.20 22.69 -7.10
C ILE A 14 7.89 23.68 -6.16
N LEU A 15 7.95 23.39 -4.85
CA LEU A 15 8.64 24.24 -3.88
C LEU A 15 10.14 24.28 -4.13
N PHE A 16 10.75 23.15 -4.48
CA PHE A 16 12.17 23.07 -4.82
C PHE A 16 12.49 23.92 -6.07
N LEU A 17 11.72 23.76 -7.15
CA LEU A 17 11.90 24.53 -8.38
C LEU A 17 11.65 26.03 -8.16
N ALA A 18 10.62 26.40 -7.40
CA ALA A 18 10.36 27.80 -7.05
C ALA A 18 11.53 28.41 -6.27
N GLY A 19 12.10 27.68 -5.31
CA GLY A 19 13.29 28.11 -4.56
C GLY A 19 14.51 28.31 -5.46
N VAL A 20 14.77 27.39 -6.39
CA VAL A 20 15.88 27.48 -7.36
C VAL A 20 15.68 28.65 -8.32
N ILE A 21 14.47 28.85 -8.85
CA ILE A 21 14.15 29.95 -9.77
C ILE A 21 14.32 31.31 -9.06
N VAL A 22 13.79 31.45 -7.84
CA VAL A 22 13.96 32.69 -7.04
C VAL A 22 15.44 32.95 -6.74
N TYR A 23 16.20 31.91 -6.37
CA TYR A 23 17.64 32.07 -6.12
C TYR A 23 18.40 32.50 -7.38
N THR A 24 18.10 31.89 -8.52
CA THR A 24 18.78 32.18 -9.80
C THR A 24 18.43 33.59 -10.29
N TRP A 25 17.16 33.99 -10.19
CA TRP A 25 16.69 35.27 -10.69
C TRP A 25 17.17 36.46 -9.84
N PHE A 26 17.10 36.35 -8.52
CA PHE A 26 17.61 37.38 -7.62
C PHE A 26 19.13 37.37 -7.49
N GLY A 27 19.77 36.21 -7.62
CA GLY A 27 21.23 36.08 -7.69
C GLY A 27 21.81 36.80 -8.91
N MET A 28 21.11 36.74 -10.05
CA MET A 28 21.48 37.47 -11.27
C MET A 28 21.27 39.00 -11.12
N GLN A 29 20.30 39.43 -10.32
CA GLN A 29 20.06 40.84 -10.01
C GLN A 29 20.92 41.39 -8.85
N ARG A 30 21.76 40.56 -8.19
CA ARG A 30 22.55 40.90 -6.97
C ARG A 30 21.72 41.49 -5.82
N ILE A 31 20.44 41.15 -5.74
CA ILE A 31 19.54 41.66 -4.70
C ILE A 31 19.52 40.63 -3.55
N ASN A 32 20.07 41.00 -2.39
CA ASN A 32 20.20 40.12 -1.22
C ASN A 32 18.98 40.12 -0.28
N ILE A 33 17.89 40.79 -0.65
CA ILE A 33 16.73 41.05 0.20
C ILE A 33 15.45 40.67 -0.56
N VAL A 34 14.63 39.80 0.05
CA VAL A 34 13.30 39.42 -0.44
C VAL A 34 12.27 40.06 0.47
N LYS A 35 11.36 40.86 -0.10
CA LYS A 35 10.29 41.53 0.65
C LYS A 35 9.01 40.71 0.55
N LEU A 36 8.54 40.16 1.67
CA LEU A 36 7.36 39.30 1.72
C LEU A 36 6.44 39.78 2.84
N ARG A 37 5.18 40.10 2.51
CA ARG A 37 4.19 40.68 3.44
C ARG A 37 4.71 41.89 4.25
N GLY A 38 5.43 42.79 3.59
CA GLY A 38 5.95 44.02 4.21
C GLY A 38 7.16 43.84 5.14
N LYS A 39 7.63 42.60 5.38
CA LYS A 39 8.88 42.32 6.08
C LYS A 39 10.00 41.96 5.12
N GLU A 40 11.20 42.45 5.41
CA GLU A 40 12.40 42.20 4.64
C GLU A 40 13.13 40.98 5.19
N TYR A 41 13.34 39.98 4.34
CA TYR A 41 14.06 38.75 4.69
C TYR A 41 15.33 38.64 3.85
N LYS A 42 16.43 38.23 4.49
CA LYS A 42 17.68 37.94 3.77
C LYS A 42 17.46 36.76 2.83
N LEU A 43 17.85 36.93 1.57
CA LEU A 43 17.54 35.98 0.50
C LEU A 43 18.09 34.58 0.77
N TRP A 44 19.30 34.49 1.32
CA TRP A 44 19.91 33.21 1.66
C TRP A 44 19.12 32.45 2.74
N TYR A 45 18.56 33.16 3.73
CA TYR A 45 17.70 32.54 4.75
C TYR A 45 16.39 32.01 4.14
N PHE A 46 15.78 32.78 3.24
CA PHE A 46 14.57 32.37 2.54
C PHE A 46 14.80 31.08 1.72
N VAL A 47 15.93 31.00 1.02
CA VAL A 47 16.30 29.85 0.19
C VAL A 47 16.59 28.62 1.04
N VAL A 48 17.33 28.77 2.14
CA VAL A 48 17.61 27.64 3.06
C VAL A 48 16.32 27.09 3.66
N VAL A 49 15.39 27.96 4.08
CA VAL A 49 14.10 27.53 4.67
C VAL A 49 13.21 26.85 3.63
N THR A 50 13.11 27.39 2.41
CA THR A 50 12.25 26.82 1.36
C THR A 50 12.79 25.50 0.82
N VAL A 51 14.09 25.42 0.53
CA VAL A 51 14.73 24.17 0.08
C VAL A 51 14.76 23.13 1.20
N GLY A 52 15.09 23.53 2.43
CA GLY A 52 15.07 22.63 3.59
C GLY A 52 13.68 22.06 3.87
N SER A 53 12.63 22.88 3.79
CA SER A 53 11.25 22.41 3.91
C SER A 53 10.86 21.43 2.81
N GLY A 54 11.25 21.69 1.55
CA GLY A 54 11.02 20.78 0.44
C GLY A 54 11.67 19.40 0.64
N VAL A 55 12.93 19.36 1.07
CA VAL A 55 13.65 18.10 1.37
C VAL A 55 13.02 17.36 2.55
N ALA A 56 12.63 18.07 3.61
CA ALA A 56 11.97 17.47 4.76
C ALA A 56 10.61 16.84 4.39
N LEU A 57 9.82 17.49 3.52
CA LEU A 57 8.55 16.94 3.03
C LEU A 57 8.74 15.68 2.19
N ILE A 58 9.77 15.64 1.33
CA ILE A 58 10.11 14.46 0.53
C ILE A 58 10.51 13.29 1.44
N MET A 59 11.40 13.55 2.42
CA MET A 59 11.83 12.52 3.38
C MET A 59 10.67 12.02 4.26
N SER A 60 9.79 12.92 4.72
CA SER A 60 8.61 12.55 5.50
C SER A 60 7.64 11.67 4.69
N SER A 61 7.49 11.93 3.39
CA SER A 61 6.67 11.11 2.49
C SER A 61 7.16 9.65 2.40
N VAL A 62 8.48 9.44 2.38
CA VAL A 62 9.09 8.10 2.38
C VAL A 62 8.87 7.37 3.71
N LEU A 63 8.89 8.09 4.82
CA LEU A 63 8.67 7.52 6.16
C LEU A 63 7.22 7.09 6.41
N ILE A 64 6.25 7.79 5.82
CA ILE A 64 4.82 7.42 5.90
C ILE A 64 4.56 6.06 5.25
N GLN A 65 5.17 5.77 4.08
CA GLN A 65 5.04 4.44 3.44
C GLN A 65 5.58 3.30 4.32
N LYS A 66 6.59 3.56 5.16
CA LYS A 66 7.21 2.54 6.01
C LYS A 66 6.37 2.19 7.24
N HIS A 67 5.61 3.14 7.78
CA HIS A 67 4.81 2.94 9.01
C HIS A 67 3.32 2.74 8.75
N PHE A 68 2.82 3.14 7.57
CA PHE A 68 1.44 2.94 7.14
C PHE A 68 1.43 2.24 5.78
N PRO A 69 1.50 0.90 5.74
CA PRO A 69 1.31 0.17 4.50
C PRO A 69 -0.07 0.53 3.93
N TYR A 70 -0.07 0.88 2.64
CA TYR A 70 -1.27 1.24 1.88
C TYR A 70 -2.35 0.16 2.04
N GLN A 71 -3.44 0.54 2.71
CA GLN A 71 -4.69 -0.19 2.69
C GLN A 71 -5.57 0.49 1.64
N PRO A 72 -5.88 -0.15 0.50
CA PRO A 72 -6.73 0.47 -0.50
C PRO A 72 -8.09 0.79 0.13
N GLU A 73 -8.58 2.00 -0.13
CA GLU A 73 -9.93 2.44 0.22
C GLU A 73 -10.93 1.38 -0.27
N THR A 74 -11.60 0.72 0.67
CA THR A 74 -12.73 -0.16 0.39
C THR A 74 -13.88 0.71 -0.10
N ASN A 75 -13.83 1.15 -1.35
CA ASN A 75 -15.00 1.69 -2.02
C ASN A 75 -16.07 0.60 -1.95
N SER A 76 -17.15 0.92 -1.22
CA SER A 76 -18.30 0.09 -0.88
C SER A 76 -19.17 -0.27 -2.09
N GLN A 77 -18.55 -0.56 -3.24
CA GLN A 77 -19.25 -0.88 -4.47
C GLN A 77 -18.56 -2.09 -5.13
N SER A 78 -19.14 -3.26 -4.86
CA SER A 78 -18.86 -4.57 -5.45
C SER A 78 -17.58 -5.31 -5.03
N SER A 79 -17.47 -5.65 -3.75
CA SER A 79 -16.80 -6.89 -3.32
C SER A 79 -17.66 -8.11 -3.71
N GLN A 80 -17.97 -8.26 -4.98
CA GLN A 80 -18.48 -9.54 -5.48
C GLN A 80 -17.27 -10.48 -5.46
N SER A 81 -17.16 -11.24 -4.37
CA SER A 81 -16.17 -12.31 -4.26
C SER A 81 -16.20 -13.13 -5.54
N LEU A 82 -15.03 -13.29 -6.15
CA LEU A 82 -14.85 -14.05 -7.39
C LEU A 82 -14.94 -15.56 -7.15
N LEU A 83 -15.13 -15.98 -5.90
CA LEU A 83 -15.37 -17.36 -5.53
C LEU A 83 -16.76 -17.79 -6.02
N SER A 84 -16.81 -19.00 -6.56
CA SER A 84 -18.04 -19.78 -6.61
C SER A 84 -18.70 -19.78 -5.22
N GLY A 85 -20.01 -19.59 -5.16
CA GLY A 85 -20.76 -19.53 -3.90
C GLY A 85 -20.41 -20.71 -2.97
N ASN A 86 -20.24 -21.91 -3.52
CA ASN A 86 -19.85 -23.09 -2.76
C ASN A 86 -18.46 -22.97 -2.11
N LEU A 87 -17.48 -22.45 -2.85
CA LEU A 87 -16.11 -22.27 -2.37
C LEU A 87 -16.04 -21.19 -1.29
N LYS A 88 -16.85 -20.14 -1.43
CA LYS A 88 -17.01 -19.10 -0.41
C LYS A 88 -17.55 -19.68 0.89
N TYR A 89 -18.61 -20.49 0.83
CA TYR A 89 -19.18 -21.14 2.02
C TYR A 89 -18.19 -22.09 2.69
N GLU A 90 -17.47 -22.90 1.91
CA GLU A 90 -16.46 -23.81 2.47
C GLU A 90 -15.33 -23.04 3.15
N LEU A 91 -14.81 -21.99 2.50
CA LEU A 91 -13.75 -21.15 3.06
C LEU A 91 -14.22 -20.43 4.33
N GLU A 92 -15.42 -19.85 4.30
CA GLU A 92 -16.01 -19.16 5.45
C GLU A 92 -16.25 -20.11 6.64
N SER A 93 -16.68 -21.34 6.36
CA SER A 93 -16.80 -22.40 7.38
C SER A 93 -15.44 -22.79 7.96
N VAL A 94 -14.42 -22.95 7.11
CA VAL A 94 -13.08 -23.34 7.53
C VAL A 94 -12.47 -22.24 8.40
N LEU A 95 -12.52 -20.97 7.97
CA LEU A 95 -12.03 -19.83 8.74
C LEU A 95 -12.76 -19.70 10.10
N SER A 96 -14.09 -19.87 10.10
CA SER A 96 -14.87 -19.79 11.34
C SER A 96 -14.52 -20.93 12.31
N SER A 97 -14.27 -22.15 11.80
CA SER A 97 -13.84 -23.27 12.65
C SER A 97 -12.46 -23.08 13.28
N MET A 98 -11.64 -22.18 12.72
CA MET A 98 -10.29 -21.89 13.18
C MET A 98 -10.19 -20.62 14.04
N ASN A 99 -11.34 -20.03 14.40
CA ASN A 99 -11.43 -18.78 15.18
C ASN A 99 -10.64 -17.61 14.56
N ILE A 100 -10.45 -17.63 13.24
CA ILE A 100 -9.77 -16.57 12.51
C ILE A 100 -10.71 -15.37 12.39
N ASP A 101 -10.20 -14.15 12.60
CA ASP A 101 -10.97 -12.93 12.36
C ASP A 101 -11.47 -12.91 10.91
N LYS A 102 -12.78 -13.11 10.79
CA LYS A 102 -13.46 -13.26 9.50
C LYS A 102 -13.35 -12.00 8.66
N ASP A 103 -13.46 -10.82 9.25
CA ASP A 103 -13.52 -9.56 8.51
C ASP A 103 -12.12 -9.20 7.97
N VAL A 104 -11.10 -9.37 8.81
CA VAL A 104 -9.70 -9.12 8.43
C VAL A 104 -9.22 -10.13 7.38
N MET A 105 -9.56 -11.40 7.55
CA MET A 105 -9.12 -12.46 6.64
C MET A 105 -9.89 -12.42 5.32
N MET A 106 -11.20 -12.17 5.35
CA MET A 106 -12.00 -12.09 4.12
C MET A 106 -11.61 -10.89 3.26
N THR A 107 -11.19 -9.78 3.89
CA THR A 107 -10.63 -8.64 3.16
C THR A 107 -9.35 -9.01 2.41
N ALA A 108 -8.43 -9.75 3.06
CA ALA A 108 -7.21 -10.23 2.40
C ALA A 108 -7.50 -11.25 1.29
N ILE A 109 -8.47 -12.14 1.50
CA ILE A 109 -8.91 -13.12 0.51
C ILE A 109 -9.50 -12.44 -0.73
N ASN A 110 -10.35 -11.42 -0.55
CA ASN A 110 -10.92 -10.67 -1.68
C ASN A 110 -9.82 -9.97 -2.49
N ARG A 111 -8.84 -9.36 -1.80
CA ARG A 111 -7.68 -8.73 -2.45
C ARG A 111 -6.83 -9.75 -3.21
N PHE A 112 -6.52 -10.88 -2.58
CA PHE A 112 -5.81 -11.99 -3.21
C PHE A 112 -6.51 -12.44 -4.49
N GLN A 113 -7.83 -12.60 -4.49
CA GLN A 113 -8.57 -13.06 -5.67
C GLN A 113 -8.44 -12.11 -6.86
N VAL A 114 -8.58 -10.81 -6.62
CA VAL A 114 -8.44 -9.80 -7.68
C VAL A 114 -7.03 -9.83 -8.26
N GLU A 115 -6.01 -9.75 -7.40
CA GLU A 115 -4.61 -9.70 -7.83
C GLU A 115 -4.17 -11.02 -8.50
N TYR A 116 -4.63 -12.16 -7.98
CA TYR A 116 -4.32 -13.48 -8.53
C TYR A 116 -5.00 -13.70 -9.89
N GLN A 117 -6.24 -13.24 -10.06
CA GLN A 117 -6.92 -13.29 -11.36
C GLN A 117 -6.25 -12.36 -12.39
N GLU A 118 -5.86 -11.15 -11.99
CA GLU A 118 -5.11 -10.25 -12.88
C GLU A 118 -3.76 -10.86 -13.31
N ALA A 119 -3.01 -11.41 -12.36
CA ALA A 119 -1.73 -12.07 -12.64
C ALA A 119 -1.92 -13.30 -13.55
N SER A 120 -2.97 -14.08 -13.29
CA SER A 120 -3.34 -15.24 -14.12
C SER A 120 -3.71 -14.86 -15.54
N GLN A 121 -4.47 -13.77 -15.75
CA GLN A 121 -4.81 -13.28 -17.09
C GLN A 121 -3.57 -12.77 -17.85
N ARG A 122 -2.60 -12.19 -17.14
CA ARG A 122 -1.33 -11.73 -17.70
C ARG A 122 -0.30 -12.86 -17.89
N GLY A 123 -0.59 -14.07 -17.40
CA GLY A 123 0.35 -15.19 -17.40
C GLY A 123 1.56 -14.99 -16.48
N ASP A 124 1.48 -14.07 -15.51
CA ASP A 124 2.57 -13.74 -14.60
C ASP A 124 2.65 -14.74 -13.44
N LYS A 125 3.35 -15.84 -13.71
CA LYS A 125 3.55 -16.93 -12.74
C LYS A 125 4.29 -16.47 -11.48
N ASN A 126 5.24 -15.54 -11.58
CA ASN A 126 6.01 -15.08 -10.43
C ASN A 126 5.11 -14.34 -9.45
N THR A 127 4.25 -13.46 -9.96
CA THR A 127 3.27 -12.74 -9.14
C THR A 127 2.26 -13.71 -8.53
N MET A 128 1.78 -14.70 -9.29
CA MET A 128 0.88 -15.74 -8.74
C MET A 128 1.52 -16.53 -7.59
N ASP A 129 2.77 -16.98 -7.77
CA ASP A 129 3.50 -17.76 -6.75
C ASP A 129 3.78 -16.90 -5.50
N LEU A 130 4.08 -15.61 -5.68
CA LEU A 130 4.27 -14.66 -4.58
C LEU A 130 2.97 -14.43 -3.78
N LEU A 131 1.84 -14.23 -4.47
CA LEU A 131 0.53 -14.05 -3.83
C LEU A 131 0.12 -15.30 -3.04
N ILE A 132 0.39 -16.48 -3.58
CA ILE A 132 0.17 -17.76 -2.89
C ILE A 132 1.00 -17.83 -1.59
N LEU A 133 2.28 -17.44 -1.68
CA LEU A 133 3.20 -17.43 -0.54
C LEU A 133 2.75 -16.43 0.54
N GLU A 134 2.34 -15.23 0.15
CA GLU A 134 1.83 -14.21 1.07
C GLU A 134 0.59 -14.70 1.82
N MET A 135 -0.38 -15.27 1.11
CA MET A 135 -1.58 -15.81 1.74
C MET A 135 -1.25 -16.98 2.68
N ALA A 136 -0.34 -17.87 2.29
CA ALA A 136 0.10 -18.97 3.15
C ALA A 136 0.75 -18.44 4.44
N TYR A 137 1.60 -17.41 4.34
CA TYR A 137 2.24 -16.78 5.50
C TYR A 137 1.21 -16.11 6.41
N ARG A 138 0.23 -15.39 5.84
CA ARG A 138 -0.82 -14.73 6.59
C ARG A 138 -1.72 -15.72 7.34
N VAL A 139 -2.14 -16.80 6.68
CA VAL A 139 -2.89 -17.89 7.31
C VAL A 139 -2.09 -18.49 8.46
N ARG A 140 -0.81 -18.80 8.24
CA ARG A 140 0.07 -19.37 9.26
C ARG A 140 0.16 -18.44 10.47
N ALA A 141 0.43 -17.15 10.25
CA ALA A 141 0.55 -16.18 11.33
C ALA A 141 -0.73 -16.10 12.16
N GLU A 142 -1.89 -16.11 11.51
CA GLU A 142 -3.18 -16.08 12.19
C GLU A 142 -3.43 -17.35 13.01
N LEU A 143 -3.11 -18.53 12.48
CA LEU A 143 -3.20 -19.79 13.24
C LEU A 143 -2.27 -19.80 14.45
N VAL A 144 -1.04 -19.29 14.32
CA VAL A 144 -0.12 -19.14 15.45
C VAL A 144 -0.69 -18.19 16.50
N ASN A 145 -1.26 -17.04 16.09
CA ASN A 145 -1.87 -16.08 17.00
C ASN A 145 -3.05 -16.67 17.79
N GLN A 146 -3.79 -17.60 17.17
CA GLN A 146 -4.91 -18.31 17.79
C GLN A 146 -4.48 -19.52 18.65
N ASN A 147 -3.17 -19.72 18.88
CA ASN A 147 -2.59 -20.88 19.57
C ASN A 147 -3.01 -22.23 18.94
N TYR A 148 -3.14 -22.27 17.61
CA TYR A 148 -3.48 -23.49 16.89
C TYR A 148 -2.35 -24.53 17.00
N PRO A 149 -2.65 -25.85 17.03
CA PRO A 149 -1.61 -26.87 17.16
C PRO A 149 -0.59 -26.83 16.02
N GLU A 150 0.69 -26.64 16.33
CA GLU A 150 1.77 -26.50 15.32
C GLU A 150 1.81 -27.65 14.31
N ASN A 151 1.50 -28.87 14.76
CA ASN A 151 1.44 -30.07 13.92
C ASN A 151 0.26 -30.10 12.92
N GLN A 152 -0.67 -29.15 13.03
CA GLN A 152 -1.83 -29.00 12.14
C GLN A 152 -1.74 -27.73 11.27
N ILE A 153 -0.92 -26.75 11.66
CA ILE A 153 -0.82 -25.46 10.96
C ILE A 153 -0.50 -25.65 9.47
N GLU A 154 0.52 -26.42 9.11
CA GLU A 154 0.90 -26.60 7.69
C GLU A 154 -0.19 -27.27 6.86
N ARG A 155 -0.96 -28.16 7.48
CA ARG A 155 -2.06 -28.87 6.83
C ARG A 155 -3.21 -27.92 6.52
N GLU A 156 -3.59 -27.09 7.49
CA GLU A 156 -4.66 -26.12 7.33
C GLU A 156 -4.26 -24.96 6.39
N VAL A 157 -3.00 -24.50 6.47
CA VAL A 157 -2.42 -23.58 5.49
C VAL A 157 -2.54 -24.17 4.09
N GLY A 158 -2.06 -25.40 3.87
CA GLY A 158 -2.15 -26.07 2.58
C GLY A 158 -3.60 -26.22 2.09
N ARG A 159 -4.54 -26.54 2.98
CA ARG A 159 -5.97 -26.63 2.67
C ARG A 159 -6.54 -25.29 2.20
N ILE A 160 -6.33 -24.21 2.96
CA ILE A 160 -6.82 -22.87 2.59
C ILE A 160 -6.18 -22.41 1.28
N THR A 161 -4.86 -22.55 1.14
CA THR A 161 -4.18 -22.11 -0.07
C THR A 161 -4.64 -22.89 -1.29
N ASN A 162 -4.94 -24.19 -1.17
CA ASN A 162 -5.50 -24.98 -2.26
C ASN A 162 -6.92 -24.56 -2.63
N LEU A 163 -7.78 -24.24 -1.65
CA LEU A 163 -9.11 -23.67 -1.90
C LEU A 163 -9.00 -22.32 -2.63
N LEU A 164 -8.04 -21.48 -2.25
CA LEU A 164 -7.81 -20.18 -2.89
C LEU A 164 -7.29 -20.30 -4.33
N LYS A 165 -6.50 -21.34 -4.63
CA LYS A 165 -6.02 -21.61 -6.00
C LYS A 165 -7.12 -22.13 -6.93
N GLN A 166 -8.20 -22.70 -6.38
CA GLN A 166 -9.35 -23.15 -7.16
C GLN A 166 -10.12 -21.92 -7.67
N GLN A 167 -9.62 -21.31 -8.74
CA GLN A 167 -10.42 -20.38 -9.53
C GLN A 167 -11.72 -21.06 -9.98
N PRO A 168 -12.84 -20.33 -10.09
CA PRO A 168 -13.99 -20.86 -10.81
C PRO A 168 -13.52 -21.26 -12.21
N ALA A 169 -13.67 -22.54 -12.55
CA ALA A 169 -13.48 -23.00 -13.91
C ALA A 169 -14.39 -22.15 -14.80
N ASN A 170 -13.77 -21.33 -15.65
CA ASN A 170 -14.45 -20.62 -16.72
C ASN A 170 -15.31 -21.66 -17.47
N LYS A 171 -16.64 -21.51 -17.39
CA LYS A 171 -17.55 -22.09 -18.37
C LYS A 171 -17.89 -21.02 -19.37
#